data_AF-A0A6S6SLH8-F1
#
_entry.id   AF-A0A6S6SLH8-F1
#
_cell.length_a   1.000
_cell.length_b   1.000
_cell.length_c   1.000
_cell.angle_alpha   90.00
_cell.angle_beta   90.00
_cell.angle_gamma   90.00
#
_symmetry.space_group_name_H-M   'P 1'
#
loop_
_entity.id
_entity.type
_entity.pdbx_description
1 polymer ?
#
loop_
_entity_poly.entity_id
_entity_poly.type
_entity_poly.pdbx_seq_one_letter_code
_entity_poly.pdbx_strand_id
1 'polypeptide(L)'
;MQETKITAQNLLSSLLEEASRKRLFKKYQTENSKRLFFVNHISELATKIELSLEEAQALKKILLASGETGREILAHFIAQANFPIPILFELYAEKECLLALAHKSGPIDLLLQIARTTEGYEEAVLTIGKHYYKDNDISAEEFQAFLEEFGQSDWLLTALVHTIRADNKKASIFKHFVDNSPNNYELKELYEELQMERTLLITEDKNLIKTKHKTKNPRFLRAIAQNKATPIKVLLSLKKANRVKYAGSIRSYAMETLAKIKAK
;
A
#
# COMPACT_ATOMS: atom_id res chain seq x y z
N MET A 1 20.08 -20.08 34.42
CA MET A 1 18.75 -20.40 33.89
C MET A 1 18.80 -20.14 32.39
N GLN A 2 18.76 -21.16 31.55
CA GLN A 2 18.78 -20.97 30.09
C GLN A 2 17.51 -20.22 29.67
N GLU A 3 17.65 -19.10 28.96
CA GLU A 3 16.51 -18.46 28.31
C GLU A 3 15.98 -19.40 27.24
N THR A 4 14.79 -19.98 27.46
CA THR A 4 14.09 -20.74 26.43
C THR A 4 13.90 -19.84 25.22
N LYS A 5 14.43 -20.25 24.06
CA LYS A 5 14.28 -19.51 22.82
C LYS A 5 12.79 -19.44 22.46
N ILE A 6 12.28 -18.22 22.28
CA ILE A 6 10.88 -18.00 21.85
C ILE A 6 10.76 -18.35 20.37
N THR A 7 9.78 -19.17 20.04
CA THR A 7 9.43 -19.67 18.71
C THR A 7 7.93 -19.46 18.47
N ALA A 8 7.46 -19.61 17.23
CA ALA A 8 6.02 -19.48 16.93
C ALA A 8 5.18 -20.49 17.74
N GLN A 9 5.69 -21.71 17.91
CA GLN A 9 5.02 -22.79 18.63
C GLN A 9 4.84 -22.52 20.13
N ASN A 10 5.76 -21.76 20.76
CA ASN A 10 5.73 -21.52 22.20
C ASN A 10 5.39 -20.07 22.57
N LEU A 11 5.28 -19.16 21.61
CA LEU A 11 4.98 -17.75 21.89
C LEU A 11 3.58 -17.61 22.49
N LEU A 12 2.56 -18.25 21.91
CA LEU A 12 1.20 -18.17 22.43
C LEU A 12 1.12 -18.72 23.86
N SER A 13 1.63 -19.93 24.12
CA SER A 13 1.65 -20.50 25.47
C SER A 13 2.45 -19.64 26.46
N SER A 14 3.56 -19.06 26.02
CA SER A 14 4.36 -18.13 26.85
C SER A 14 3.62 -16.82 27.17
N LEU A 15 2.75 -16.34 26.27
CA LEU A 15 1.90 -15.17 26.52
C LEU A 15 0.71 -15.51 27.42
N LEU A 16 0.17 -16.72 27.34
CA LEU A 16 -0.94 -17.16 28.20
C LEU A 16 -0.46 -17.47 29.64
N GLU A 17 0.74 -18.02 29.81
CA GLU A 17 1.34 -18.31 31.12
C GLU A 17 1.89 -17.04 31.80
N GLU A 18 1.46 -16.74 33.03
CA GLU A 18 1.78 -15.46 33.69
C GLU A 18 3.29 -15.22 33.91
N ALA A 19 4.03 -16.24 34.39
CA ALA A 19 5.44 -16.08 34.69
C ALA A 19 6.27 -15.84 33.41
N SER A 20 5.99 -16.58 32.35
CA SER A 20 6.59 -16.42 31.03
C SER A 20 6.23 -15.07 30.40
N ARG A 21 4.95 -14.65 30.47
CA ARG A 21 4.48 -13.36 29.98
C ARG A 21 5.21 -12.19 30.63
N LYS A 22 5.37 -12.19 31.96
CA LYS A 22 6.10 -11.12 32.67
C LYS A 22 7.55 -11.00 32.19
N ARG A 23 8.22 -12.11 31.90
CA ARG A 23 9.60 -12.11 31.36
C ARG A 23 9.63 -11.55 29.93
N LEU A 24 8.71 -12.00 29.07
CA LEU A 24 8.55 -11.50 27.70
C LEU A 24 8.37 -9.98 27.67
N PHE A 25 7.47 -9.47 28.51
CA PHE A 25 7.13 -8.05 28.54
C PHE A 25 8.31 -7.20 28.99
N LYS A 26 9.02 -7.63 30.04
CA LYS A 26 10.24 -6.95 30.50
C LYS A 26 11.29 -6.89 29.40
N LYS A 27 11.50 -7.99 28.66
CA LYS A 27 12.44 -8.03 27.54
C LYS A 27 12.00 -7.12 26.40
N TYR A 28 10.73 -7.16 26.03
CA TYR A 28 10.12 -6.29 25.01
C TYR A 28 10.34 -4.81 25.34
N GLN A 29 9.94 -4.36 26.54
CA GLN A 29 10.12 -2.98 26.99
C GLN A 29 11.58 -2.52 26.98
N THR A 30 12.51 -3.40 27.40
CA THR A 30 13.94 -3.07 27.45
C THR A 30 14.52 -2.82 26.05
N GLU A 31 13.97 -3.48 25.02
CA GLU A 31 14.45 -3.41 23.64
C GLU A 31 13.70 -2.43 22.74
N ASN A 32 12.45 -2.09 23.09
CA ASN A 32 11.53 -1.22 22.31
C ASN A 32 12.04 0.24 22.13
N SER A 33 13.23 0.57 22.64
CA SER A 33 13.87 1.89 22.53
C SER A 33 15.35 1.85 22.12
N LYS A 34 15.93 0.65 21.91
CA LYS A 34 17.39 0.51 21.76
C LYS A 34 17.83 -0.20 20.49
N ARG A 35 17.34 -1.43 20.29
CA ARG A 35 17.90 -2.33 19.26
C ARG A 35 16.83 -3.05 18.44
N LEU A 36 15.56 -3.00 18.85
CA LEU A 36 14.37 -3.57 18.17
C LEU A 36 14.46 -5.05 17.74
N PHE A 37 15.56 -5.76 18.01
CA PHE A 37 15.77 -7.13 17.56
C PHE A 37 14.69 -8.07 18.09
N PHE A 38 14.44 -8.03 19.39
CA PHE A 38 13.41 -8.86 20.01
C PHE A 38 12.00 -8.43 19.61
N VAL A 39 11.75 -7.13 19.46
CA VAL A 39 10.45 -6.61 18.98
C VAL A 39 10.14 -7.13 17.58
N ASN A 40 11.11 -7.04 16.66
CA ASN A 40 10.98 -7.57 15.30
C ASN A 40 10.80 -9.08 15.30
N HIS A 41 11.56 -9.80 16.14
CA HIS A 41 11.39 -11.25 16.29
C HIS A 41 9.98 -11.62 16.77
N ILE A 42 9.41 -10.89 17.74
CA ILE A 42 8.03 -11.11 18.19
C ILE A 42 7.03 -10.80 17.06
N SER A 43 7.22 -9.71 16.32
CA SER A 43 6.39 -9.36 15.17
C SER A 43 6.40 -10.46 14.11
N GLU A 44 7.59 -10.93 13.72
CA GLU A 44 7.77 -12.04 12.76
C GLU A 44 7.14 -13.34 13.25
N LEU A 45 7.24 -13.66 14.54
CA LEU A 45 6.62 -14.84 15.10
C LEU A 45 5.11 -14.73 15.16
N ALA A 46 4.58 -13.56 15.56
CA ALA A 46 3.15 -13.31 15.59
C ALA A 46 2.56 -13.58 14.21
N THR A 47 3.15 -13.10 13.11
CA THR A 47 2.62 -13.34 11.76
C THR A 47 2.48 -14.81 11.34
N LYS A 48 3.11 -15.75 12.07
CA LYS A 48 3.13 -17.19 11.77
C LYS A 48 2.17 -18.01 12.65
N ILE A 49 1.49 -17.37 13.61
CA ILE A 49 0.60 -18.05 14.54
C ILE A 49 -0.84 -17.88 14.05
N GLU A 50 -1.47 -18.98 13.68
CA GLU A 50 -2.91 -19.01 13.46
C GLU A 50 -3.62 -19.16 14.80
N LEU A 51 -4.55 -18.26 15.10
CA LEU A 51 -5.32 -18.27 16.34
C LEU A 51 -6.74 -18.74 16.06
N SER A 52 -7.23 -19.70 16.86
CA SER A 52 -8.67 -19.92 17.00
C SER A 52 -9.34 -18.68 17.62
N LEU A 53 -10.67 -18.61 17.53
CA LEU A 53 -11.43 -17.51 18.12
C LEU A 53 -11.23 -17.47 19.65
N GLU A 54 -11.24 -18.62 20.31
CA GLU A 54 -11.06 -18.76 21.75
C GLU A 54 -9.65 -18.31 22.19
N GLU A 55 -8.61 -18.70 21.43
CA GLU A 55 -7.24 -18.28 21.69
C GLU A 55 -7.07 -16.78 21.49
N ALA A 56 -7.67 -16.22 20.43
CA ALA A 56 -7.64 -14.78 20.18
C ALA A 56 -8.38 -14.00 21.28
N GLN A 57 -9.51 -14.50 21.78
CA GLN A 57 -10.24 -13.89 22.90
C GLN A 57 -9.40 -13.88 24.18
N ALA A 58 -8.78 -15.01 24.51
CA ALA A 58 -7.91 -15.14 25.68
C ALA A 58 -6.69 -14.21 25.57
N LEU A 59 -6.05 -14.19 24.40
CA LEU A 59 -4.91 -13.35 24.11
C LEU A 59 -5.27 -11.86 24.21
N LYS A 60 -6.35 -11.42 23.55
CA LYS A 60 -6.88 -10.05 23.63
C LYS A 60 -7.02 -9.63 25.10
N LYS A 61 -7.77 -10.40 25.90
CA LYS A 61 -8.05 -10.08 27.30
C LYS A 61 -6.77 -9.89 28.11
N ILE A 62 -5.83 -10.83 27.98
CA ILE A 62 -4.57 -10.83 28.72
C ILE A 62 -3.68 -9.65 28.30
N LEU A 63 -3.56 -9.40 27.00
CA LEU A 63 -2.72 -8.33 26.48
C LEU A 63 -3.28 -6.95 26.84
N LEU A 64 -4.58 -6.70 26.67
CA LEU A 64 -5.19 -5.43 27.06
C LEU A 64 -5.05 -5.14 28.57
N ALA A 65 -5.24 -6.16 29.42
CA ALA A 65 -5.03 -6.04 30.86
C ALA A 65 -3.57 -5.70 31.25
N SER A 66 -2.63 -5.93 30.34
CA SER A 66 -1.20 -5.70 30.57
C SER A 66 -0.71 -4.33 30.10
N GLY A 67 -1.63 -3.40 29.80
CA GLY A 67 -1.31 -2.00 29.50
C GLY A 67 -0.70 -1.79 28.11
N GLU A 68 0.11 -0.75 27.97
CA GLU A 68 0.63 -0.30 26.67
C GLU A 68 1.46 -1.37 25.96
N THR A 69 2.40 -2.02 26.66
CA THR A 69 3.20 -3.10 26.09
C THR A 69 2.34 -4.27 25.60
N GLY A 70 1.23 -4.54 26.28
CA GLY A 70 0.29 -5.54 25.82
C GLY A 70 -0.40 -5.14 24.51
N ARG A 71 -0.83 -3.88 24.39
CA ARG A 71 -1.39 -3.31 23.15
C ARG A 71 -0.40 -3.34 21.99
N GLU A 72 0.86 -2.99 22.24
CA GLU A 72 1.94 -3.06 21.24
C GLU A 72 2.14 -4.49 20.74
N ILE A 73 2.14 -5.48 21.64
CA ILE A 73 2.26 -6.89 21.26
C ILE A 73 1.01 -7.34 20.49
N LEU A 74 -0.19 -6.95 20.94
CA LEU A 74 -1.46 -7.28 20.29
C LEU A 74 -1.52 -6.73 18.87
N ALA A 75 -0.97 -5.53 18.61
CA ALA A 75 -0.90 -4.93 17.29
C ALA A 75 -0.20 -5.84 16.26
N HIS A 76 0.84 -6.59 16.67
CA HIS A 76 1.52 -7.54 15.79
C HIS A 76 0.63 -8.72 15.39
N PHE A 77 -0.28 -9.14 16.27
CA PHE A 77 -1.27 -10.17 15.94
C PHE A 77 -2.39 -9.62 15.05
N ILE A 78 -2.88 -8.40 15.34
CA ILE A 78 -3.91 -7.73 14.52
C ILE A 78 -3.47 -7.60 13.05
N ALA A 79 -2.17 -7.38 12.81
CA ALA A 79 -1.60 -7.26 11.47
C ALA A 79 -1.67 -8.56 10.63
N GLN A 80 -1.91 -9.73 11.25
CA GLN A 80 -2.06 -10.99 10.52
C GLN A 80 -3.24 -10.95 9.56
N ALA A 81 -3.11 -11.54 8.37
CA ALA A 81 -4.20 -11.59 7.39
C ALA A 81 -5.45 -12.34 7.91
N ASN A 82 -5.25 -13.40 8.70
CA ASN A 82 -6.28 -14.30 9.21
C ASN A 82 -6.68 -14.06 10.67
N PHE A 83 -6.30 -12.92 11.27
CA PHE A 83 -6.73 -12.61 12.63
C PHE A 83 -8.27 -12.62 12.73
N PRO A 84 -8.88 -13.26 13.75
CA PRO A 84 -10.33 -13.49 13.77
C PRO A 84 -11.15 -12.19 13.68
N ILE A 85 -11.99 -12.11 12.64
CA ILE A 85 -12.79 -10.92 12.32
C ILE A 85 -13.65 -10.41 13.48
N PRO A 86 -14.38 -11.26 14.23
CA PRO A 86 -15.19 -10.80 15.36
C PRO A 86 -14.37 -9.99 16.38
N ILE A 87 -13.14 -10.42 16.67
CA ILE A 87 -12.25 -9.74 17.62
C ILE A 87 -11.89 -8.33 17.15
N LEU A 88 -11.69 -8.14 15.84
CA LEU A 88 -11.36 -6.82 15.29
C LEU A 88 -12.49 -5.81 15.53
N PHE A 89 -13.74 -6.23 15.34
CA PHE A 89 -14.90 -5.38 15.59
C PHE A 89 -15.10 -5.11 17.09
N GLU A 90 -14.85 -6.09 17.96
CA GLU A 90 -14.87 -5.86 19.40
C GLU A 90 -13.80 -4.84 19.82
N LEU A 91 -12.56 -4.97 19.34
CA LEU A 91 -11.48 -4.03 19.62
C LEU A 91 -11.85 -2.61 19.18
N TYR A 92 -12.45 -2.48 18.00
CA TYR A 92 -12.96 -1.20 17.52
C TYR A 92 -14.07 -0.63 18.42
N ALA A 93 -15.07 -1.44 18.80
CA ALA A 93 -16.15 -1.02 19.68
C ALA A 93 -15.62 -0.58 21.07
N GLU A 94 -14.57 -1.23 21.56
CA GLU A 94 -13.87 -0.91 22.80
C GLU A 94 -12.89 0.28 22.67
N LYS A 95 -12.68 0.80 21.46
CA LYS A 95 -11.69 1.85 21.12
C LYS A 95 -10.25 1.44 21.44
N GLU A 96 -9.94 0.17 21.31
CA GLU A 96 -8.63 -0.42 21.59
C GLU A 96 -7.85 -0.66 20.30
N CYS A 97 -6.53 -0.39 20.33
CA CYS A 97 -5.61 -0.65 19.21
C CYS A 97 -6.04 -0.03 17.86
N LEU A 98 -6.72 1.12 17.86
CA LEU A 98 -7.28 1.76 16.65
C LEU A 98 -6.25 1.97 15.52
N LEU A 99 -5.03 2.37 15.85
CA LEU A 99 -3.95 2.52 14.86
C LEU A 99 -3.61 1.19 14.16
N ALA A 100 -3.52 0.10 14.93
CA ALA A 100 -3.24 -1.21 14.36
C ALA A 100 -4.40 -1.71 13.48
N LEU A 101 -5.64 -1.41 13.87
CA LEU A 101 -6.83 -1.73 13.08
C LEU A 101 -6.87 -0.92 11.78
N ALA A 102 -6.52 0.38 11.82
CA ALA A 102 -6.48 1.26 10.65
C ALA A 102 -5.44 0.84 9.60
N HIS A 103 -4.34 0.22 10.02
CA HIS A 103 -3.29 -0.29 9.12
C HIS A 103 -3.63 -1.66 8.49
N LYS A 104 -4.77 -2.26 8.87
CA LYS A 104 -5.15 -3.58 8.36
C LYS A 104 -5.63 -3.47 6.91
N SER A 105 -5.42 -4.52 6.13
CA SER A 105 -5.89 -4.60 4.73
C SER A 105 -7.41 -4.84 4.60
N GLY A 106 -8.09 -5.25 5.67
CA GLY A 106 -9.51 -5.51 5.75
C GLY A 106 -9.87 -6.13 7.12
N PRO A 107 -11.14 -6.40 7.45
CA PRO A 107 -12.33 -6.26 6.61
C PRO A 107 -12.64 -4.82 6.23
N ILE A 108 -13.18 -4.63 5.03
CA ILE A 108 -13.48 -3.29 4.49
C ILE A 108 -14.52 -2.55 5.33
N ASP A 109 -15.56 -3.25 5.80
CA ASP A 109 -16.60 -2.65 6.65
C ASP A 109 -16.04 -2.07 7.95
N LEU A 110 -15.05 -2.74 8.54
CA LEU A 110 -14.35 -2.25 9.72
C LEU A 110 -13.56 -0.97 9.38
N LEU A 111 -12.81 -0.98 8.28
CA LEU A 111 -12.03 0.20 7.86
C LEU A 111 -12.94 1.39 7.55
N LEU A 112 -14.13 1.15 6.98
CA LEU A 112 -15.13 2.19 6.74
C LEU A 112 -15.65 2.78 8.06
N GLN A 113 -15.92 1.94 9.05
CA GLN A 113 -16.31 2.43 10.38
C GLN A 113 -15.21 3.31 10.97
N ILE A 114 -13.96 2.85 10.95
CA ILE A 114 -12.80 3.60 11.44
C ILE A 114 -12.67 4.95 10.73
N ALA A 115 -12.73 4.95 9.39
CA ALA A 115 -12.59 6.15 8.56
C ALA A 115 -13.69 7.19 8.81
N ARG A 116 -14.91 6.74 9.15
CA ARG A 116 -16.06 7.63 9.40
C ARG A 116 -16.08 8.22 10.80
N THR A 117 -15.57 7.51 11.80
CA THR A 117 -15.74 7.91 13.21
C THR A 117 -14.48 8.47 13.84
N THR A 118 -13.34 8.40 13.15
CA THR A 118 -12.07 8.76 13.77
C THR A 118 -11.19 9.57 12.81
N GLU A 119 -10.94 10.81 13.20
CA GLU A 119 -9.99 11.68 12.49
C GLU A 119 -8.56 11.13 12.61
N GLY A 120 -7.75 11.32 11.57
CA GLY A 120 -6.32 10.99 11.58
C GLY A 120 -5.94 9.59 11.10
N TYR A 121 -6.88 8.75 10.66
CA TYR A 121 -6.58 7.43 10.07
C TYR A 121 -6.66 7.41 8.55
N GLU A 122 -5.84 8.24 7.92
CA GLU A 122 -5.81 8.38 6.46
C GLU A 122 -5.41 7.06 5.76
N GLU A 123 -4.63 6.19 6.42
CA GLU A 123 -4.23 4.89 5.87
C GLU A 123 -5.42 3.93 5.66
N ALA A 124 -6.45 4.01 6.51
CA ALA A 124 -7.67 3.23 6.32
C ALA A 124 -8.38 3.69 5.03
N VAL A 125 -8.52 5.00 4.84
CA VAL A 125 -9.11 5.61 3.63
C VAL A 125 -8.33 5.22 2.38
N LEU A 126 -6.99 5.25 2.44
CA LEU A 126 -6.14 4.81 1.33
C LEU A 126 -6.36 3.34 0.98
N THR A 127 -6.47 2.48 1.99
CA THR A 127 -6.64 1.04 1.81
C THR A 127 -7.99 0.74 1.18
N ILE A 128 -9.06 1.35 1.71
CA ILE A 128 -10.42 1.27 1.15
C ILE A 128 -10.44 1.79 -0.28
N GLY A 129 -9.91 2.98 -0.54
CA GLY A 129 -9.92 3.58 -1.87
C GLY A 129 -9.20 2.72 -2.91
N LYS A 130 -8.02 2.18 -2.58
CA LYS A 130 -7.30 1.25 -3.47
C LYS A 130 -8.08 -0.03 -3.71
N HIS A 131 -8.74 -0.56 -2.69
CA HIS A 131 -9.58 -1.75 -2.79
C HIS A 131 -10.79 -1.48 -3.70
N TYR A 132 -11.58 -0.44 -3.40
CA TYR A 132 -12.75 -0.03 -4.19
C TYR A 132 -12.38 0.24 -5.65
N TYR A 133 -11.22 0.82 -5.91
CA TYR A 133 -10.80 1.12 -7.28
C TYR A 133 -10.32 -0.12 -8.06
N LYS A 134 -9.71 -1.09 -7.39
CA LYS A 134 -9.09 -2.28 -8.03
C LYS A 134 -10.00 -3.50 -8.07
N ASP A 135 -10.88 -3.66 -7.10
CA ASP A 135 -11.79 -4.79 -7.07
C ASP A 135 -12.83 -4.66 -8.18
N ASN A 136 -13.09 -5.75 -8.91
CA ASN A 136 -14.10 -5.77 -9.97
C ASN A 136 -15.49 -6.10 -9.42
N ASP A 137 -15.57 -6.70 -8.24
CA ASP A 137 -16.84 -7.11 -7.61
C ASP A 137 -17.56 -5.91 -6.98
N ILE A 138 -16.81 -4.88 -6.60
CA ILE A 138 -17.34 -3.59 -6.19
C ILE A 138 -17.87 -2.84 -7.42
N SER A 139 -19.07 -2.29 -7.34
CA SER A 139 -19.69 -1.54 -8.43
C SER A 139 -19.01 -0.18 -8.69
N ALA A 140 -19.30 0.43 -9.83
CA ALA A 140 -18.77 1.75 -10.15
C ALA A 140 -19.45 2.83 -9.29
N GLU A 141 -20.72 2.61 -8.97
CA GLU A 141 -21.59 3.43 -8.14
C GLU A 141 -21.13 3.47 -6.69
N GLU A 142 -20.75 2.32 -6.11
CA GLU A 142 -20.15 2.27 -4.77
C GLU A 142 -18.81 3.03 -4.70
N PHE A 143 -17.99 2.93 -5.74
CA PHE A 143 -16.76 3.71 -5.82
C PHE A 143 -17.01 5.21 -5.97
N GLN A 144 -18.04 5.61 -6.72
CA GLN A 144 -18.43 7.01 -6.81
C GLN A 144 -18.86 7.55 -5.43
N ALA A 145 -19.73 6.83 -4.72
CA ALA A 145 -20.17 7.22 -3.39
C ALA A 145 -18.99 7.36 -2.42
N PHE A 146 -18.01 6.46 -2.49
CA PHE A 146 -16.77 6.56 -1.72
C PHE A 146 -15.97 7.84 -2.02
N LEU A 147 -15.85 8.24 -3.30
CA LEU A 147 -15.17 9.48 -3.66
C LEU A 147 -15.93 10.72 -3.21
N GLU A 148 -17.27 10.69 -3.27
CA GLU A 148 -18.10 11.79 -2.75
C GLU A 148 -17.92 11.98 -1.24
N GLU A 149 -17.73 10.88 -0.51
CA GLU A 149 -17.51 10.91 0.94
C GLU A 149 -16.08 11.29 1.34
N PHE A 150 -15.06 10.70 0.71
CA PHE A 150 -13.65 10.82 1.15
C PHE A 150 -12.73 11.56 0.16
N GLY A 151 -13.24 11.97 -0.99
CA GLY A 151 -12.45 12.53 -2.09
C GLY A 151 -11.89 13.93 -1.86
N GLN A 152 -12.06 14.53 -0.68
CA GLN A 152 -11.35 15.74 -0.29
C GLN A 152 -9.91 15.48 0.17
N SER A 153 -9.54 14.21 0.39
CA SER A 153 -8.17 13.84 0.78
C SER A 153 -7.22 13.85 -0.43
N ASP A 154 -6.31 14.83 -0.47
CA ASP A 154 -5.24 14.90 -1.49
C ASP A 154 -4.38 13.63 -1.53
N TRP A 155 -4.14 13.04 -0.36
CA TRP A 155 -3.36 11.82 -0.25
C TRP A 155 -4.07 10.63 -0.87
N LEU A 156 -5.39 10.50 -0.66
CA LEU A 156 -6.23 9.51 -1.34
C LEU A 156 -6.19 9.70 -2.85
N LEU A 157 -6.47 10.91 -3.32
CA LEU A 157 -6.53 11.19 -4.75
C LEU A 157 -5.19 10.91 -5.43
N THR A 158 -4.08 11.34 -4.83
CA THR A 158 -2.72 11.06 -5.33
C THR A 158 -2.43 9.56 -5.38
N ALA A 159 -2.82 8.81 -4.35
CA ALA A 159 -2.65 7.36 -4.32
C ALA A 159 -3.48 6.64 -5.41
N LEU A 160 -4.70 7.11 -5.67
CA LEU A 160 -5.58 6.60 -6.71
C LEU A 160 -5.05 6.90 -8.11
N VAL A 161 -4.53 8.11 -8.35
CA VAL A 161 -3.86 8.47 -9.61
C VAL A 161 -2.67 7.54 -9.90
N HIS A 162 -1.90 7.11 -8.90
CA HIS A 162 -0.82 6.15 -9.13
C HIS A 162 -1.28 4.70 -9.36
N THR A 163 -2.54 4.39 -9.09
CA THR A 163 -3.11 3.05 -9.28
C THR A 163 -4.01 2.93 -10.51
N ILE A 164 -4.01 3.93 -11.40
CA ILE A 164 -4.82 4.00 -12.63
C ILE A 164 -5.01 2.61 -13.26
N ARG A 165 -6.22 2.28 -13.69
CA ARG A 165 -6.48 1.11 -14.55
C ARG A 165 -6.81 1.63 -15.94
N ALA A 166 -6.34 0.94 -16.97
CA ALA A 166 -6.81 1.22 -18.32
C ALA A 166 -8.24 0.69 -18.41
N ASP A 167 -9.15 1.54 -18.88
CA ASP A 167 -10.44 1.14 -19.46
C ASP A 167 -11.39 0.37 -18.53
N ASN A 168 -11.81 1.00 -17.43
CA ASN A 168 -12.98 0.56 -16.66
C ASN A 168 -13.84 1.77 -16.22
N LYS A 169 -15.13 1.53 -15.96
CA LYS A 169 -16.08 2.59 -15.53
C LYS A 169 -15.57 3.41 -14.34
N LYS A 170 -14.87 2.76 -13.39
CA LYS A 170 -14.27 3.42 -12.22
C LYS A 170 -13.18 4.43 -12.61
N ALA A 171 -12.37 4.13 -13.63
CA ALA A 171 -11.37 5.08 -14.14
C ALA A 171 -12.02 6.32 -14.77
N SER A 172 -13.16 6.16 -15.46
CA SER A 172 -13.94 7.29 -15.97
C SER A 172 -14.54 8.13 -14.85
N ILE A 173 -15.10 7.50 -13.82
CA ILE A 173 -15.62 8.18 -12.62
C ILE A 173 -14.50 8.96 -11.92
N PHE A 174 -13.35 8.32 -11.69
CA PHE A 174 -12.22 8.97 -11.04
C PHE A 174 -11.70 10.15 -11.87
N LYS A 175 -11.59 10.01 -13.19
CA LYS A 175 -11.21 11.12 -14.07
C LYS A 175 -12.20 12.29 -13.95
N HIS A 176 -13.49 11.99 -14.04
CA HIS A 176 -14.54 13.00 -13.94
C HIS A 176 -14.49 13.72 -12.58
N PHE A 177 -14.25 12.98 -11.50
CA PHE A 177 -14.06 13.55 -10.17
C PHE A 177 -12.88 14.52 -10.16
N VAL A 178 -11.70 14.08 -10.61
CA VAL A 178 -10.48 14.91 -10.67
C VAL A 178 -10.68 16.16 -11.55
N ASP A 179 -11.32 16.01 -12.72
CA ASP A 179 -11.59 17.11 -13.66
C ASP A 179 -12.46 18.20 -13.04
N ASN A 180 -13.40 17.84 -12.17
CA ASN A 180 -14.36 18.75 -11.55
C ASN A 180 -13.93 19.29 -10.18
N SER A 181 -12.93 18.68 -9.53
CA SER A 181 -12.43 19.20 -8.26
C SER A 181 -11.76 20.57 -8.44
N PRO A 182 -12.17 21.60 -7.68
CA PRO A 182 -11.52 22.90 -7.70
C PRO A 182 -10.08 22.77 -7.18
N ASN A 183 -9.15 23.54 -7.76
CA ASN A 183 -7.73 23.61 -7.37
C ASN A 183 -6.87 22.35 -7.57
N ASN A 184 -7.38 21.28 -8.20
CA ASN A 184 -6.62 20.04 -8.45
C ASN A 184 -5.76 20.04 -9.73
N TYR A 185 -5.13 21.17 -10.08
CA TYR A 185 -4.35 21.30 -11.32
C TYR A 185 -3.17 20.31 -11.39
N GLU A 186 -2.41 20.17 -10.30
CA GLU A 186 -1.27 19.24 -10.23
C GLU A 186 -1.71 17.78 -10.38
N LEU A 187 -2.85 17.44 -9.80
CA LEU A 187 -3.42 16.10 -9.88
C LEU A 187 -3.93 15.78 -11.30
N LYS A 188 -4.56 16.76 -11.97
CA LYS A 188 -4.96 16.67 -13.38
C LYS A 188 -3.75 16.44 -14.27
N GLU A 189 -2.70 17.25 -14.11
CA GLU A 189 -1.46 17.11 -14.87
C GLU A 189 -0.82 15.74 -14.64
N LEU A 190 -0.74 15.29 -13.39
CA LEU A 190 -0.21 13.97 -13.05
C LEU A 190 -1.03 12.82 -13.67
N TYR A 191 -2.36 12.92 -13.65
CA TYR A 191 -3.24 11.93 -14.27
C TYR A 191 -2.99 11.86 -15.78
N GLU A 192 -2.95 13.00 -16.47
CA GLU A 192 -2.67 13.08 -17.90
C GLU A 192 -1.27 12.54 -18.26
N GLU A 193 -0.26 12.85 -17.45
CA GLU A 193 1.08 12.31 -17.61
C GLU A 193 1.10 10.78 -17.51
N LEU A 194 0.45 10.20 -16.51
CA LEU A 194 0.44 8.75 -16.32
C LEU A 194 -0.35 8.03 -17.43
N GLN A 195 -1.44 8.62 -17.92
CA GLN A 195 -2.17 8.08 -19.07
C GLN A 195 -1.33 8.13 -20.35
N MET A 196 -0.63 9.24 -20.58
CA MET A 196 0.26 9.37 -21.73
C MET A 196 1.47 8.43 -21.61
N GLU A 197 2.03 8.23 -20.42
CA GLU A 197 3.10 7.25 -20.17
C GLU A 197 2.67 5.84 -20.61
N ARG A 198 1.47 5.40 -20.23
CA ARG A 198 0.90 4.10 -20.65
C ARG A 198 0.68 4.01 -22.14
N THR A 199 0.08 5.05 -22.72
CA THR A 199 -0.15 5.13 -24.16
C THR A 199 1.18 4.99 -24.92
N LEU A 200 2.22 5.69 -24.47
CA LEU A 200 3.55 5.66 -25.08
C LEU A 200 4.27 4.32 -24.91
N LEU A 201 3.94 3.51 -23.91
CA LEU A 201 4.53 2.18 -23.74
C LEU A 201 4.07 1.20 -24.83
N ILE A 202 2.83 1.35 -25.32
CA ILE A 202 2.18 0.36 -26.20
C ILE A 202 1.86 0.86 -27.61
N THR A 203 1.84 2.18 -27.84
CA THR A 203 1.45 2.74 -29.14
C THR A 203 2.41 2.34 -30.28
N GLU A 204 1.87 2.13 -31.47
CA GLU A 204 2.65 1.96 -32.70
C GLU A 204 2.83 3.26 -33.49
N ASP A 205 2.17 4.35 -33.05
CA ASP A 205 2.23 5.65 -33.71
C ASP A 205 3.59 6.34 -33.48
N LYS A 206 4.44 6.22 -34.49
CA LYS A 206 5.78 6.83 -34.52
C LYS A 206 5.74 8.36 -34.46
N ASN A 207 4.66 9.01 -34.92
CA ASN A 207 4.54 10.46 -34.86
C ASN A 207 4.23 10.92 -33.44
N LEU A 208 3.29 10.27 -32.75
CA LEU A 208 3.04 10.51 -31.32
C LEU A 208 4.32 10.34 -30.48
N ILE A 209 5.07 9.26 -30.70
CA ILE A 209 6.36 9.02 -30.03
C ILE A 209 7.35 10.17 -30.26
N LYS A 210 7.52 10.61 -31.51
CA LYS A 210 8.41 11.73 -31.84
C LYS A 210 7.96 13.03 -31.17
N THR A 211 6.66 13.32 -31.20
CA THR A 211 6.08 14.53 -30.59
C THR A 211 6.31 14.53 -29.09
N LYS A 212 5.99 13.44 -28.39
CA LYS A 212 6.17 13.35 -26.94
C LYS A 212 7.63 13.27 -26.51
N HIS A 213 8.52 12.68 -27.31
CA HIS A 213 9.97 12.74 -27.07
C HIS A 213 10.52 14.19 -27.00
N LYS A 214 9.95 15.13 -27.78
CA LYS A 214 10.39 16.53 -27.79
C LYS A 214 10.06 17.28 -26.51
N THR A 215 9.01 16.88 -25.78
CA THR A 215 8.59 17.52 -24.52
C THR A 215 9.64 17.39 -23.41
N LYS A 216 10.57 16.43 -23.54
CA LYS A 216 11.58 16.10 -22.52
C LYS A 216 11.02 15.72 -21.15
N ASN A 217 9.73 15.42 -21.06
CA ASN A 217 9.13 14.88 -19.85
C ASN A 217 9.79 13.54 -19.46
N PRO A 218 10.37 13.41 -18.25
CA PRO A 218 11.11 12.22 -17.85
C PRO A 218 10.31 10.91 -17.93
N ARG A 219 9.01 10.93 -17.60
CA ARG A 219 8.13 9.74 -17.68
C ARG A 219 7.95 9.32 -19.12
N PHE A 220 7.66 10.27 -20.01
CA PHE A 220 7.47 9.98 -21.44
C PHE A 220 8.74 9.44 -22.07
N LEU A 221 9.90 10.01 -21.75
CA LEU A 221 11.18 9.51 -22.26
C LEU A 221 11.45 8.08 -21.80
N ARG A 222 11.12 7.74 -20.55
CA ARG A 222 11.26 6.38 -20.01
C ARG A 222 10.30 5.40 -20.67
N ALA A 223 9.05 5.78 -20.93
CA ALA A 223 8.10 4.93 -21.66
C ALA A 223 8.54 4.70 -23.11
N ILE A 224 8.92 5.77 -23.82
CA ILE A 224 9.40 5.71 -25.20
C ILE A 224 10.65 4.82 -25.33
N ALA A 225 11.56 4.85 -24.35
CA ALA A 225 12.74 3.99 -24.34
C ALA A 225 12.41 2.48 -24.30
N GLN A 226 11.26 2.10 -23.71
CA GLN A 226 10.80 0.72 -23.58
C GLN A 226 9.97 0.24 -24.78
N ASN A 227 9.38 1.15 -25.54
CA ASN A 227 8.48 0.82 -26.63
C ASN A 227 9.25 0.33 -27.88
N LYS A 228 8.87 -0.85 -28.39
CA LYS A 228 9.49 -1.49 -29.57
C LYS A 228 9.21 -0.78 -30.90
N ALA A 229 8.13 0.00 -30.99
CA ALA A 229 7.80 0.82 -32.16
C ALA A 229 8.63 2.11 -32.24
N THR A 230 9.38 2.45 -31.18
CA THR A 230 10.17 3.68 -31.12
C THR A 230 11.21 3.75 -32.25
N PRO A 231 11.25 4.85 -33.02
CA PRO A 231 12.22 5.00 -34.10
C PRO A 231 13.68 4.90 -33.61
N ILE A 232 14.53 4.19 -34.38
CA ILE A 232 15.95 3.97 -34.04
C ILE A 232 16.67 5.28 -33.71
N LYS A 233 16.44 6.36 -34.46
CA LYS A 233 17.05 7.68 -34.21
C LYS A 233 16.70 8.23 -32.82
N VAL A 234 15.46 8.01 -32.35
CA VAL A 234 15.02 8.41 -31.01
C VAL A 234 15.71 7.56 -29.95
N LEU A 235 15.76 6.23 -30.12
CA LEU A 235 16.46 5.34 -29.19
C LEU A 235 17.96 5.66 -29.07
N LEU A 236 18.63 5.97 -30.18
CA LEU A 236 20.04 6.39 -30.18
C LEU A 236 20.25 7.71 -29.42
N SER A 237 19.28 8.64 -29.49
CA SER A 237 19.29 9.86 -28.68
C SER A 237 19.09 9.53 -27.19
N LEU A 238 18.14 8.67 -26.85
CA LEU A 238 17.84 8.27 -25.48
C LEU A 238 18.98 7.49 -24.80
N LYS A 239 19.74 6.70 -25.56
CA LYS A 239 20.98 6.04 -25.08
C LYS A 239 22.00 7.05 -24.54
N LYS A 240 21.95 8.31 -25.00
CA LYS A 240 22.83 9.40 -24.56
C LYS A 240 22.17 10.35 -23.56
N ALA A 241 20.97 10.03 -23.06
CA ALA A 241 20.26 10.88 -22.12
C ALA A 241 21.10 11.14 -20.85
N ASN A 242 21.27 12.41 -20.50
CA ASN A 242 21.93 12.88 -19.29
C ASN A 242 21.10 14.02 -18.68
N ARG A 243 21.34 14.35 -17.40
CA ARG A 243 20.71 15.50 -16.71
C ARG A 243 19.17 15.51 -16.76
N VAL A 244 18.53 14.33 -16.78
CA VAL A 244 17.08 14.16 -16.70
C VAL A 244 16.78 13.14 -15.61
N LYS A 245 15.64 13.29 -14.90
CA LYS A 245 15.17 12.30 -13.92
C LYS A 245 15.10 10.92 -14.58
N TYR A 246 15.57 9.89 -13.88
CA TYR A 246 15.65 8.51 -14.39
C TYR A 246 16.59 8.28 -15.60
N ALA A 247 17.59 9.16 -15.85
CA ALA A 247 18.52 8.99 -16.97
C ALA A 247 19.22 7.61 -17.02
N GLY A 248 19.49 6.98 -15.87
CA GLY A 248 20.02 5.61 -15.82
C GLY A 248 19.10 4.59 -16.47
N SER A 249 17.83 4.54 -16.05
CA SER A 249 16.87 3.57 -16.57
C SER A 249 16.47 3.87 -18.02
N ILE A 250 16.34 5.15 -18.40
CA ILE A 250 16.08 5.56 -19.78
C ILE A 250 17.16 5.01 -20.72
N ARG A 251 18.45 5.14 -20.34
CA ARG A 251 19.57 4.60 -21.14
C ARG A 251 19.54 3.09 -21.22
N SER A 252 19.30 2.39 -20.10
CA SER A 252 19.21 0.92 -20.08
C SER A 252 18.12 0.42 -21.02
N TYR A 253 16.90 0.92 -20.86
CA TYR A 253 15.78 0.53 -21.70
C TYR A 253 16.00 0.83 -23.17
N ALA A 254 16.57 1.99 -23.50
CA ALA A 254 16.87 2.32 -24.89
C ALA A 254 17.88 1.34 -25.52
N MET A 255 18.90 0.90 -24.77
CA MET A 255 19.87 -0.10 -25.23
C MET A 255 19.22 -1.48 -25.41
N GLU A 256 18.42 -1.92 -24.44
CA GLU A 256 17.71 -3.20 -24.49
C GLU A 256 16.73 -3.24 -25.66
N THR A 257 15.96 -2.17 -25.88
CA THR A 257 14.99 -2.09 -26.97
C THR A 257 15.69 -2.05 -28.33
N LEU A 258 16.81 -1.32 -28.46
CA LEU A 258 17.63 -1.36 -29.67
C LEU A 258 18.15 -2.77 -29.99
N ALA A 259 18.62 -3.50 -28.98
CA ALA A 259 19.07 -4.88 -29.15
C ALA A 259 17.92 -5.78 -29.62
N LYS A 260 16.73 -5.66 -29.02
CA LYS A 260 15.53 -6.42 -29.41
C LYS A 260 15.07 -6.15 -30.84
N ILE A 261 15.19 -4.90 -31.32
CA ILE A 261 14.84 -4.54 -32.69
C ILE A 261 15.85 -5.12 -33.69
N LYS A 262 17.15 -5.13 -33.35
CA LYS A 262 18.21 -5.65 -34.23
C LYS A 262 18.26 -7.17 -34.35
N ALA A 263 17.68 -7.88 -33.38
CA ALA A 263 17.63 -9.34 -33.36
C ALA A 263 16.43 -9.92 -34.15
N LYS A 264 15.59 -9.06 -34.74
CA LYS A 264 14.49 -9.42 -35.65
C LYS A 264 14.87 -9.07 -37.07
#